data_AF-A0AAV2JWL5-F1
#
_entry.id   AF-A0AAV2JWL5-F1
#
_cell.length_a   1.000
_cell.length_b   1.000
_cell.length_c   1.000
_cell.angle_alpha   90.00
_cell.angle_beta   90.00
_cell.angle_gamma   90.00
#
_symmetry.space_group_name_H-M   'P 1'
#
loop_
_entity.id
_entity.type
_entity.pdbx_description
1 polymer ?
#
loop_
_entity_poly.entity_id
_entity_poly.type
_entity_poly.pdbx_seq_one_letter_code
_entity_poly.pdbx_strand_id
1 'polypeptide(L)'
;MNKYLKKFSEHGVIRTAVSSLDRETRAQYCLLVQAKDMAGSVGGLSGSTTVNISLSDVNDNPPKFPQKSYQLYVAEQAPVGTPVGRIQATDEDLGSNADMRYSITNTEAAAIFHISSEPVNREGIISLKQLGVRVQKTTGSAYTYSYVTVGEFVAFFIGWNLILEYLFGTAAGASALSSMFDSLANHTISHYMITHLGTLRGLG
;
A
#
# COMPACT_ATOMS: atom_id res chain seq x y z
N MET A 1 -35.66 -48.86 5.69
CA MET A 1 -36.05 -48.39 4.34
C MET A 1 -35.57 -46.95 4.19
N ASN A 2 -34.72 -46.65 3.22
CA ASN A 2 -34.15 -45.31 3.04
C ASN A 2 -35.27 -44.37 2.53
N LYS A 3 -35.69 -43.37 3.31
CA LYS A 3 -36.88 -42.53 3.03
C LYS A 3 -36.77 -41.73 1.72
N TYR A 4 -35.55 -41.57 1.20
CA TYR A 4 -35.22 -40.65 0.11
C TYR A 4 -35.18 -41.29 -1.28
N LEU A 5 -35.05 -42.62 -1.39
CA LEU A 5 -34.86 -43.30 -2.68
C LEU A 5 -35.83 -44.49 -2.78
N LYS A 6 -36.49 -44.61 -3.92
CA LYS A 6 -37.47 -45.67 -4.22
C LYS A 6 -36.93 -46.52 -5.36
N LYS A 7 -36.94 -47.84 -5.16
CA LYS A 7 -36.64 -48.83 -6.20
C LYS A 7 -37.93 -49.14 -6.96
N PHE A 8 -37.91 -49.07 -8.29
CA PHE A 8 -38.99 -49.60 -9.13
C PHE A 8 -38.55 -50.98 -9.64
N SER A 9 -39.31 -52.01 -9.23
CA SER A 9 -38.84 -53.39 -9.11
C SER A 9 -38.74 -54.17 -10.42
N GLU A 10 -39.29 -53.67 -11.52
CA GLU A 10 -39.45 -54.47 -12.74
C GLU A 10 -38.22 -54.37 -13.67
N HIS A 11 -37.43 -53.30 -13.54
CA HIS A 11 -36.27 -53.04 -14.40
C HIS A 11 -34.99 -52.62 -13.66
N GLY A 12 -34.99 -52.68 -12.32
CA GLY A 12 -33.83 -52.27 -11.51
C GLY A 12 -33.56 -50.76 -11.50
N VAL A 13 -34.52 -49.94 -11.93
CA VAL A 13 -34.39 -48.48 -11.98
C VAL A 13 -34.49 -47.89 -10.58
N ILE A 14 -33.51 -47.06 -10.21
CA ILE A 14 -33.50 -46.26 -8.99
C ILE A 14 -34.07 -44.88 -9.32
N ARG A 15 -35.10 -44.45 -8.61
CA ARG A 15 -35.66 -43.10 -8.72
C ARG A 15 -35.64 -42.43 -7.36
N THR A 16 -35.62 -41.10 -7.39
CA THR A 16 -35.79 -40.30 -6.18
C THR A 16 -37.20 -40.54 -5.62
N ALA A 17 -37.30 -40.81 -4.31
CA ALA A 17 -38.58 -41.00 -3.63
C ALA A 17 -39.20 -39.67 -3.16
N VAL A 18 -38.35 -38.65 -3.05
CA VAL A 18 -38.65 -37.30 -2.60
C VAL A 18 -38.52 -36.33 -3.76
N SER A 19 -39.29 -35.25 -3.70
CA SER A 19 -39.39 -34.22 -4.74
C SER A 19 -38.11 -33.39 -4.88
N SER A 20 -37.37 -33.20 -3.80
CA SER A 20 -36.09 -32.48 -3.78
C SER A 20 -35.07 -33.26 -2.95
N LEU A 21 -33.86 -33.33 -3.48
CA LEU A 21 -32.66 -33.81 -2.80
C LEU A 21 -31.78 -32.58 -2.56
N ASP A 22 -31.23 -32.49 -1.36
CA ASP A 22 -30.47 -31.35 -0.87
C ASP A 22 -29.05 -31.82 -0.54
N ARG A 23 -28.05 -31.28 -1.23
CA ARG A 23 -26.66 -31.75 -1.11
C ARG A 23 -26.06 -31.31 0.22
N GLU A 24 -26.42 -30.13 0.67
CA GLU A 24 -25.98 -29.43 1.88
C GLU A 24 -26.41 -30.24 3.10
N THR A 25 -27.65 -30.76 3.10
CA THR A 25 -28.10 -31.72 4.12
C THR A 25 -27.38 -33.08 3.98
N ARG A 26 -27.29 -33.63 2.76
CA ARG A 26 -26.69 -34.95 2.54
C ARG A 26 -26.16 -35.16 1.12
N ALA A 27 -24.85 -35.03 0.97
CA ALA A 27 -24.18 -35.17 -0.33
C ALA A 27 -24.10 -36.62 -0.88
N GLN A 28 -24.21 -37.64 -0.03
CA GLN A 28 -23.99 -39.04 -0.43
C GLN A 28 -25.02 -40.02 0.14
N TYR A 29 -25.42 -40.97 -0.69
CA TYR A 29 -26.31 -42.07 -0.34
C TYR A 29 -25.67 -43.41 -0.71
N CYS A 30 -25.60 -44.31 0.26
CA CYS A 30 -25.15 -45.69 0.07
C CYS A 30 -26.39 -46.60 0.11
N LEU A 31 -26.64 -47.30 -0.98
CA LEU A 31 -27.77 -48.22 -1.14
C LEU A 31 -27.27 -49.66 -1.28
N LEU A 32 -27.65 -50.52 -0.35
CA LEU A 32 -27.52 -51.97 -0.52
C LEU A 32 -28.70 -52.46 -1.37
N VAL A 33 -28.42 -52.96 -2.57
CA VAL A 33 -29.41 -53.55 -3.46
C VAL A 33 -29.23 -55.06 -3.51
N GLN A 34 -30.33 -55.79 -3.38
CA GLN A 34 -30.36 -57.24 -3.51
C GLN A 34 -31.20 -57.63 -4.71
N ALA A 35 -30.71 -58.60 -5.48
CA ALA A 35 -31.41 -59.29 -6.55
C ALA A 35 -31.66 -60.74 -6.13
N LYS A 36 -32.85 -61.26 -6.42
CA LYS A 36 -33.27 -62.64 -6.11
C LYS A 36 -33.90 -63.26 -7.34
N ASP A 37 -33.47 -64.46 -7.69
CA ASP A 37 -33.84 -65.17 -8.94
C ASP A 37 -35.28 -65.71 -8.90
N MET A 38 -35.77 -66.12 -7.73
CA MET A 38 -37.14 -66.64 -7.55
C MET A 38 -37.94 -65.76 -6.58
N ALA A 39 -38.64 -64.77 -7.12
CA ALA A 39 -39.53 -63.92 -6.34
C ALA A 39 -40.63 -64.78 -5.67
N GLY A 40 -40.69 -64.80 -4.33
CA GLY A 40 -41.77 -65.43 -3.57
C GLY A 40 -41.66 -66.95 -3.28
N SER A 41 -40.63 -67.66 -3.79
CA SER A 41 -40.44 -69.10 -3.53
C SER A 41 -39.32 -69.40 -2.52
N VAL A 42 -39.48 -70.47 -1.73
CA VAL A 42 -38.46 -70.98 -0.80
C VAL A 42 -37.41 -71.74 -1.61
N GLY A 43 -36.17 -71.23 -1.66
CA GLY A 43 -35.04 -71.88 -2.36
C GLY A 43 -34.26 -71.03 -3.38
N GLY A 44 -34.68 -69.80 -3.69
CA GLY A 44 -34.00 -68.96 -4.69
C GLY A 44 -32.66 -68.37 -4.22
N LEU A 45 -31.67 -68.31 -5.12
CA LEU A 45 -30.39 -67.61 -4.90
C LEU A 45 -30.58 -66.10 -4.84
N SER A 46 -29.74 -65.42 -4.06
CA SER A 46 -29.71 -63.96 -3.97
C SER A 46 -28.29 -63.42 -4.03
N GLY A 47 -28.13 -62.29 -4.70
CA GLY A 47 -26.88 -61.52 -4.74
C GLY A 47 -27.14 -60.10 -4.28
N SER A 48 -26.19 -59.52 -3.54
CA SER A 48 -26.26 -58.14 -3.05
C SER A 48 -25.09 -57.34 -3.58
N THR A 49 -25.32 -56.07 -3.90
CA THR A 49 -24.28 -55.10 -4.26
C THR A 49 -24.59 -53.74 -3.68
N THR A 50 -23.58 -52.88 -3.58
CA THR A 50 -23.70 -51.54 -3.03
C THR A 50 -23.64 -50.51 -4.14
N VAL A 51 -24.60 -49.59 -4.17
CA VAL A 51 -24.66 -48.46 -5.09
C VAL A 51 -24.39 -47.18 -4.31
N ASN A 52 -23.32 -46.48 -4.67
CA ASN A 52 -22.97 -45.17 -4.10
C ASN A 52 -23.49 -44.07 -5.02
N ILE A 53 -24.33 -43.21 -4.49
CA ILE A 53 -24.92 -42.07 -5.21
C ILE A 53 -24.37 -40.79 -4.59
N SER A 54 -23.71 -39.98 -5.41
CA SER A 54 -23.26 -38.63 -5.06
C SER A 54 -24.18 -37.59 -5.69
N LEU A 55 -24.61 -36.61 -4.90
CA LEU A 55 -25.35 -35.46 -5.42
C LEU A 55 -24.37 -34.43 -6.01
N SER A 56 -24.75 -33.85 -7.15
CA SER A 56 -24.08 -32.69 -7.72
C SER A 56 -24.50 -31.42 -7.00
N ASP A 57 -23.58 -30.48 -6.90
CA ASP A 57 -23.83 -29.15 -6.34
C ASP A 57 -24.62 -28.25 -7.29
N VAL A 58 -25.47 -27.39 -6.74
CA VAL A 58 -26.23 -26.35 -7.45
C VAL A 58 -26.03 -25.05 -6.69
N ASN A 59 -25.92 -23.92 -7.39
CA ASN A 59 -25.79 -22.61 -6.75
C ASN A 59 -27.16 -22.14 -6.23
N ASP A 60 -27.52 -22.56 -5.03
CA ASP A 60 -28.78 -22.18 -4.37
C ASP A 60 -28.59 -21.55 -2.98
N ASN A 61 -27.36 -21.49 -2.46
CA ASN A 61 -27.04 -20.78 -1.23
C ASN A 61 -26.32 -19.45 -1.53
N PRO A 62 -26.94 -18.29 -1.25
CA PRO A 62 -26.24 -17.03 -1.43
C PRO A 62 -25.16 -16.83 -0.34
N PRO A 63 -24.04 -16.16 -0.65
CA PRO A 63 -23.01 -15.82 0.34
C PRO A 63 -23.58 -14.97 1.49
N LYS A 64 -23.21 -15.30 2.72
CA LYS A 64 -23.68 -14.61 3.94
C LYS A 64 -22.52 -14.08 4.76
N PHE A 65 -22.61 -12.82 5.19
CA PHE A 65 -21.68 -12.28 6.18
C PHE A 65 -22.11 -12.70 7.60
N PRO A 66 -21.19 -13.22 8.44
CA PRO A 66 -21.48 -13.57 9.83
C PRO A 66 -21.95 -12.38 10.67
N GLN A 67 -21.49 -11.17 10.33
CA GLN A 67 -21.83 -9.93 11.03
C GLN A 67 -22.50 -8.93 10.09
N LYS A 68 -23.49 -8.19 10.62
CA LYS A 68 -24.18 -7.13 9.86
C LYS A 68 -23.33 -5.86 9.72
N SER A 69 -22.38 -5.64 10.61
CA SER A 69 -21.54 -4.45 10.65
C SER A 69 -20.14 -4.80 11.14
N TYR A 70 -19.13 -4.27 10.45
CA TYR A 70 -17.73 -4.40 10.81
C TYR A 70 -17.19 -3.00 11.15
N GLN A 71 -16.50 -2.88 12.28
CA GLN A 71 -15.80 -1.66 12.66
C GLN A 71 -14.30 -1.90 12.53
N LEU A 72 -13.63 -1.06 11.74
CA LEU A 72 -12.20 -1.15 11.46
C LEU A 72 -11.56 0.20 11.74
N TYR A 73 -10.31 0.18 12.19
CA TYR A 73 -9.56 1.38 12.55
C TYR A 73 -8.29 1.44 11.70
N VAL A 74 -7.97 2.64 11.23
CA VAL A 74 -6.74 2.90 10.47
C VAL A 74 -6.14 4.21 10.95
N ALA A 75 -4.82 4.25 11.07
CA ALA A 75 -4.10 5.46 11.43
C ALA A 75 -4.06 6.42 10.24
N GLU A 76 -4.19 7.74 10.49
CA GLU A 76 -4.13 8.76 9.43
C GLU A 76 -2.78 8.79 8.72
N GLN A 77 -1.70 8.45 9.43
CA GLN A 77 -0.34 8.36 8.91
C GLN A 77 -0.04 7.01 8.23
N ALA A 78 -1.01 6.10 8.13
CA ALA A 78 -0.80 4.81 7.50
C ALA A 78 -0.48 4.97 6.01
N PRO A 79 0.56 4.30 5.48
CA PRO A 79 0.87 4.38 4.07
C PRO A 79 -0.22 3.73 3.20
N VAL A 80 -0.22 4.11 1.92
CA VAL A 80 -1.04 3.44 0.90
C VAL A 80 -0.72 1.94 0.88
N GLY A 81 -1.76 1.13 0.70
CA GLY A 81 -1.67 -0.32 0.70
C GLY A 81 -1.71 -0.96 2.08
N THR A 82 -1.74 -0.17 3.17
CA THR A 82 -1.91 -0.72 4.52
C THR A 82 -3.24 -1.49 4.60
N PRO A 83 -3.23 -2.76 5.05
CA PRO A 83 -4.45 -3.51 5.29
C PRO A 83 -5.16 -2.93 6.52
N VAL A 84 -6.41 -2.50 6.31
CA VAL A 84 -7.28 -1.91 7.33
C VAL A 84 -8.04 -2.99 8.08
N GLY A 85 -8.41 -4.06 7.38
CA GLY A 85 -9.11 -5.20 7.96
C GLY A 85 -9.45 -6.26 6.95
N ARG A 86 -10.03 -7.35 7.45
CA ARG A 86 -10.45 -8.49 6.65
C ARG A 86 -11.91 -8.78 6.94
N ILE A 87 -12.63 -9.11 5.88
CA ILE A 87 -14.02 -9.58 5.96
C ILE A 87 -14.09 -10.95 5.30
N GLN A 88 -15.01 -11.77 5.77
CA GLN A 88 -15.24 -13.10 5.22
C GLN A 88 -16.74 -13.35 5.19
N ALA A 89 -17.25 -13.71 4.02
CA ALA A 89 -18.56 -14.29 3.85
C ALA A 89 -18.43 -15.81 3.82
N THR A 90 -19.53 -16.50 4.10
CA THR A 90 -19.63 -17.95 4.08
C THR A 90 -20.71 -18.35 3.09
N ASP A 91 -20.41 -19.37 2.30
CA ASP A 91 -21.30 -19.98 1.32
C ASP A 91 -21.22 -21.50 1.54
N GLU A 92 -22.37 -22.17 1.54
CA GLU A 92 -22.48 -23.61 1.80
C GLU A 92 -22.30 -24.46 0.54
N ASP A 93 -22.31 -23.82 -0.63
CA ASP A 93 -22.12 -24.46 -1.94
C ASP A 93 -20.66 -24.93 -2.13
N LEU A 94 -20.40 -25.69 -3.21
CA LEU A 94 -19.09 -26.27 -3.50
C LEU A 94 -18.45 -25.76 -4.79
N GLY A 95 -17.12 -25.83 -4.82
CA GLY A 95 -16.33 -25.44 -6.00
C GLY A 95 -16.58 -23.99 -6.38
N SER A 96 -16.83 -23.76 -7.68
CA SER A 96 -17.06 -22.44 -8.26
C SER A 96 -18.35 -21.77 -7.77
N ASN A 97 -19.31 -22.54 -7.26
CA ASN A 97 -20.56 -21.95 -6.75
C ASN A 97 -20.31 -21.18 -5.45
N ALA A 98 -19.28 -21.57 -4.69
CA ALA A 98 -18.81 -20.86 -3.50
C ALA A 98 -17.56 -19.97 -3.74
N ASP A 99 -17.27 -19.62 -4.99
CA ASP A 99 -16.21 -18.65 -5.32
C ASP A 99 -16.66 -17.24 -4.94
N MET A 100 -15.90 -16.59 -4.05
CA MET A 100 -16.27 -15.28 -3.50
C MET A 100 -15.50 -14.13 -4.14
N ARG A 101 -16.25 -13.07 -4.46
CA ARG A 101 -15.71 -11.78 -4.90
C ARG A 101 -16.33 -10.66 -4.09
N TYR A 102 -15.47 -9.77 -3.61
CA TYR A 102 -15.83 -8.64 -2.78
C TYR A 102 -15.66 -7.32 -3.54
N SER A 103 -16.57 -6.40 -3.32
CA SER A 103 -16.54 -5.06 -3.91
C SER A 103 -17.14 -4.03 -2.95
N ILE A 104 -16.63 -2.80 -3.00
CA ILE A 104 -17.18 -1.67 -2.24
C ILE A 104 -18.20 -0.97 -3.13
N THR A 105 -19.46 -0.89 -2.69
CA THR A 105 -20.56 -0.27 -3.43
C THR A 105 -20.62 1.25 -3.25
N ASN A 106 -20.22 1.75 -2.08
CA ASN A 106 -20.15 3.19 -1.82
C ASN A 106 -18.98 3.80 -2.60
N THR A 107 -19.28 4.78 -3.46
CA THR A 107 -18.32 5.39 -4.39
C THR A 107 -17.26 6.24 -3.67
N GLU A 108 -17.63 6.95 -2.61
CA GLU A 108 -16.69 7.75 -1.80
C GLU A 108 -15.72 6.84 -1.06
N ALA A 109 -16.23 5.77 -0.44
CA ALA A 109 -15.41 4.77 0.21
C ALA A 109 -14.50 4.04 -0.81
N ALA A 110 -14.98 3.74 -2.01
CA ALA A 110 -14.20 3.10 -3.08
C ALA A 110 -13.11 4.03 -3.69
N ALA A 111 -13.17 5.34 -3.43
CA ALA A 111 -12.12 6.29 -3.78
C ALA A 111 -10.94 6.21 -2.79
N ILE A 112 -11.21 5.93 -1.52
CA ILE A 112 -10.23 5.94 -0.42
C ILE A 112 -9.74 4.52 -0.08
N PHE A 113 -10.60 3.51 -0.24
CA PHE A 113 -10.31 2.12 0.10
C PHE A 113 -10.39 1.23 -1.14
N HIS A 114 -9.58 0.17 -1.11
CA HIS A 114 -9.58 -0.89 -2.10
C HIS A 114 -9.81 -2.23 -1.39
N ILE A 115 -10.66 -3.08 -1.97
CA ILE A 115 -10.88 -4.44 -1.48
C ILE A 115 -10.32 -5.46 -2.46
N SER A 116 -9.41 -6.32 -2.00
CA SER A 116 -8.92 -7.46 -2.76
C SER A 116 -9.62 -8.74 -2.29
N SER A 117 -10.01 -9.58 -3.24
CA SER A 117 -10.62 -10.88 -2.94
C SER A 117 -9.54 -11.97 -3.00
N GLU A 118 -9.34 -12.70 -1.91
CA GLU A 118 -8.40 -13.80 -1.83
C GLU A 118 -9.15 -15.13 -2.07
N PRO A 119 -8.97 -15.80 -3.22
CA PRO A 119 -9.76 -16.99 -3.57
C PRO A 119 -9.48 -18.19 -2.67
N VAL A 120 -8.26 -18.30 -2.11
CA VAL A 120 -7.87 -19.45 -1.26
C VAL A 120 -8.56 -19.40 0.09
N ASN A 121 -8.47 -18.26 0.78
CA ASN A 121 -9.05 -18.09 2.12
C ASN A 121 -10.49 -17.55 2.07
N ARG A 122 -10.98 -17.20 0.87
CA ARG A 122 -12.28 -16.57 0.65
C ARG A 122 -12.44 -15.27 1.45
N GLU A 123 -11.35 -14.56 1.69
CA GLU A 123 -11.30 -13.32 2.47
C GLU A 123 -11.32 -12.09 1.54
N GLY A 124 -12.04 -11.06 1.94
CA GLY A 124 -11.93 -9.71 1.40
C GLY A 124 -10.99 -8.88 2.25
N ILE A 125 -9.84 -8.46 1.70
CA ILE A 125 -8.87 -7.61 2.41
C ILE A 125 -9.12 -6.16 2.01
N ILE A 126 -9.50 -5.34 2.98
CA ILE A 126 -9.69 -3.91 2.80
C ILE A 126 -8.35 -3.22 3.05
N SER A 127 -7.94 -2.37 2.12
CA SER A 127 -6.66 -1.69 2.11
C SER A 127 -6.81 -0.21 1.74
N LEU A 128 -5.90 0.64 2.20
CA LEU A 128 -5.87 2.05 1.81
C LEU A 128 -5.49 2.18 0.34
N LYS A 129 -6.33 2.87 -0.43
CA LYS A 129 -6.09 3.22 -1.83
C LYS A 129 -5.44 4.60 -1.88
N GLN A 130 -4.47 4.76 -2.77
CA GLN A 130 -3.91 6.08 -3.03
C GLN A 130 -4.98 6.92 -3.73
N LEU A 131 -5.41 8.02 -3.12
CA LEU A 131 -6.09 9.08 -3.87
C LEU A 131 -5.13 9.51 -5.00
N GLY A 132 -5.63 9.62 -6.23
CA GLY A 132 -4.84 10.04 -7.39
C GLY A 132 -4.22 11.44 -7.27
N VAL A 133 -4.47 12.16 -6.17
CA VAL A 133 -3.69 13.34 -5.80
C VAL A 133 -2.38 12.83 -5.23
N ARG A 134 -1.28 13.07 -5.97
CA ARG A 134 0.08 13.02 -5.43
C ARG A 134 0.15 13.99 -4.24
N VAL A 135 -0.26 13.56 -3.06
CA VAL A 135 0.39 14.04 -1.86
C VAL A 135 1.78 13.42 -1.99
N GLN A 136 2.72 14.19 -2.56
CA GLN A 136 4.11 13.97 -2.21
C GLN A 136 4.07 13.79 -0.70
N LYS A 137 4.62 12.70 -0.17
CA LYS A 137 5.08 12.76 1.21
C LYS A 137 5.98 13.96 1.21
N THR A 138 5.48 15.12 1.67
CA THR A 138 6.26 16.35 1.69
C THR A 138 7.19 16.12 2.86
N THR A 139 8.26 15.39 2.55
CA THR A 139 9.47 15.29 3.33
C THR A 139 9.96 16.72 3.45
N GLY A 140 9.51 17.40 4.48
CA GLY A 140 9.64 18.85 4.64
C GLY A 140 8.31 19.43 5.08
N SER A 141 8.07 19.42 6.39
CA SER A 141 7.07 20.29 6.98
C SER A 141 7.36 21.75 6.57
N ALA A 142 6.37 22.63 6.55
CA ALA A 142 6.55 24.06 6.27
C ALA A 142 7.71 24.67 7.10
N TYR A 143 7.95 24.10 8.29
CA TYR A 143 9.07 24.44 9.16
C TYR A 143 10.44 24.23 8.49
N THR A 144 10.67 23.10 7.81
CA THR A 144 11.95 22.85 7.12
C THR A 144 12.22 23.89 6.03
N TYR A 145 11.20 24.27 5.26
CA TYR A 145 11.32 25.32 4.25
C TYR A 145 11.60 26.70 4.86
N SER A 146 10.94 27.03 5.98
CA SER A 146 11.24 28.28 6.68
C SER A 146 12.66 28.32 7.24
N TYR A 147 13.21 27.21 7.75
CA TYR A 147 14.60 27.20 8.23
C TYR A 147 15.62 27.31 7.10
N VAL A 148 15.40 26.63 5.97
CA VAL A 148 16.31 26.71 4.82
C VAL A 148 16.30 28.12 4.23
N THR A 149 15.12 28.70 4.00
CA THR A 149 15.02 30.07 3.43
C THR A 149 15.55 31.15 4.37
N VAL A 150 15.27 31.05 5.68
CA VAL A 150 15.85 31.97 6.68
C VAL A 150 17.36 31.77 6.77
N GLY A 151 17.86 30.53 6.72
CA GLY A 151 19.28 30.21 6.67
C GLY A 151 19.99 30.78 5.44
N GLU A 152 19.38 30.65 4.26
CA GLU A 152 19.88 31.22 3.00
C GLU A 152 19.93 32.75 3.06
N PHE A 153 18.89 33.40 3.62
CA PHE A 153 18.87 34.85 3.80
C PHE A 153 19.97 35.31 4.75
N VAL A 154 20.14 34.67 5.91
CA VAL A 154 21.21 35.00 6.87
C VAL A 154 22.59 34.78 6.26
N ALA A 155 22.81 33.68 5.55
CA ALA A 155 24.06 33.39 4.87
C ALA A 155 24.41 34.42 3.79
N PHE A 156 23.41 34.93 3.06
CA PHE A 156 23.60 36.00 2.08
C PHE A 156 24.14 37.29 2.73
N PHE A 157 23.55 37.73 3.85
CA PHE A 157 24.03 38.93 4.56
C PHE A 157 25.42 38.75 5.15
N ILE A 158 25.69 37.60 5.77
CA ILE A 158 27.02 37.28 6.31
C ILE A 158 28.06 37.28 5.17
N GLY A 159 27.74 36.65 4.04
CA GLY A 159 28.62 36.61 2.87
C GLY A 159 28.96 38.00 2.33
N TRP A 160 27.96 38.87 2.14
CA TRP A 160 28.21 40.25 1.70
C TRP A 160 28.96 41.09 2.75
N ASN A 161 28.72 40.86 4.04
CA ASN A 161 29.44 41.53 5.12
C ASN A 161 30.94 41.16 5.11
N LEU A 162 31.27 39.88 4.94
CA LEU A 162 32.65 39.39 4.79
C LEU A 162 33.37 40.01 3.58
N ILE A 163 32.68 40.12 2.43
CA ILE A 163 33.24 40.74 1.23
C ILE A 163 33.52 42.24 1.47
N LEU A 164 32.57 42.96 2.09
CA LEU A 164 32.74 44.37 2.41
C LEU A 164 33.87 44.59 3.42
N GLU A 165 33.96 43.76 4.45
CA GLU A 165 35.03 43.83 5.46
C GLU A 165 36.41 43.63 4.81
N TYR A 166 36.55 42.63 3.93
CA TYR A 166 37.79 42.42 3.18
C TYR A 166 38.14 43.62 2.29
N LEU A 167 37.14 44.21 1.61
CA LEU A 167 37.33 45.39 0.76
C LEU A 167 37.78 46.62 1.58
N PHE A 168 37.15 46.90 2.72
CA PHE A 168 37.55 48.00 3.59
C PHE A 168 38.91 47.75 4.26
N GLY A 169 39.19 46.51 4.66
CA GLY A 169 40.48 46.12 5.22
C GLY A 169 41.63 46.29 4.24
N THR A 170 41.45 45.88 2.99
CA THR A 170 42.45 46.08 1.92
C THR A 170 42.63 47.56 1.56
N ALA A 171 41.55 48.34 1.54
CA ALA A 171 41.63 49.79 1.33
C ALA A 171 42.34 50.53 2.47
N ALA A 172 42.10 50.15 3.72
CA ALA A 172 42.80 50.69 4.89
C ALA A 172 44.28 50.29 4.91
N GLY A 173 44.61 49.06 4.52
CA GLY A 173 46.00 48.63 4.33
C GLY A 173 46.71 49.43 3.23
N ALA A 174 46.03 49.67 2.10
CA ALA A 174 46.57 50.45 0.99
C ALA A 174 46.79 51.93 1.36
N SER A 175 45.86 52.54 2.10
CA SER A 175 46.01 53.93 2.56
C SER A 175 47.09 54.08 3.64
N ALA A 176 47.26 53.09 4.52
CA ALA A 176 48.36 53.05 5.47
C ALA A 176 49.72 52.96 4.75
N LEU A 177 49.85 52.10 3.74
CA LEU A 177 51.06 52.02 2.92
C LEU A 177 51.32 53.30 2.14
N SER A 178 50.28 53.92 1.56
CA SER A 178 50.40 55.19 0.84
C SER A 178 50.92 56.30 1.75
N SER A 179 50.38 56.43 2.96
CA SER A 179 50.83 57.47 3.91
C SER A 179 52.26 57.25 4.40
N MET A 180 52.69 55.99 4.54
CA MET A 180 54.10 55.67 4.82
C MET A 180 55.03 56.02 3.66
N PHE A 181 54.63 55.77 2.41
CA PHE A 181 55.39 56.16 1.22
C PHE A 181 55.48 57.69 1.08
N ASP A 182 54.38 58.41 1.27
CA ASP A 182 54.38 59.87 1.23
C ASP A 182 55.27 60.46 2.31
N SER A 183 55.22 59.92 3.53
CA SER A 183 56.11 60.33 4.63
C SER A 183 57.58 60.08 4.31
N LEU A 184 57.91 58.90 3.75
CA LEU A 184 59.27 58.55 3.37
C LEU A 184 59.81 59.45 2.24
N ALA A 185 59.00 59.70 1.21
CA ALA A 185 59.37 60.54 0.07
C ALA A 185 59.61 61.99 0.50
N ASN A 186 58.72 62.51 1.35
CA ASN A 186 58.74 63.92 1.73
C ASN A 186 59.78 64.23 2.82
N HIS A 187 60.06 63.31 3.74
CA HIS A 187 60.99 63.56 4.84
C HIS A 187 62.43 63.10 4.54
N THR A 188 62.61 61.95 3.88
CA THR A 188 63.95 61.34 3.74
C THR A 188 64.56 61.62 2.37
N ILE A 189 63.79 61.40 1.29
CA ILE A 189 64.28 61.58 -0.08
C ILE A 189 64.42 63.06 -0.41
N SER A 190 63.41 63.86 -0.11
CA SER A 190 63.46 65.32 -0.28
C SER A 190 64.62 65.96 0.48
N HIS A 191 64.81 65.58 1.76
CA HIS A 191 65.89 66.12 2.58
C HIS A 191 67.27 65.74 2.03
N TYR A 192 67.46 64.50 1.58
CA TYR A 192 68.71 64.06 0.94
C TYR A 192 68.99 64.80 -0.38
N MET A 193 67.97 65.04 -1.20
CA MET A 193 68.08 65.87 -2.41
C MET A 193 68.52 67.30 -2.10
N ILE A 194 67.93 67.92 -1.07
CA ILE A 194 68.24 69.29 -0.67
C ILE A 194 69.65 69.39 -0.07
N THR A 195 70.09 68.44 0.75
CA THR A 195 71.38 68.50 1.44
C THR A 195 72.58 68.00 0.63
N HIS A 196 72.38 67.17 -0.40
CA HIS A 196 73.49 66.59 -1.18
C HIS A 196 73.48 66.94 -2.67
N LEU A 197 72.36 67.37 -3.25
CA LEU A 197 72.29 67.78 -4.67
C LEU A 197 71.96 69.26 -4.90
N GLY A 198 71.45 69.98 -3.89
CA GLY A 198 71.04 71.39 -3.99
C GLY A 198 72.16 72.45 -4.02
N THR A 199 73.43 72.09 -3.85
CA THR A 199 74.57 73.04 -3.80
C THR A 199 75.23 73.33 -5.16
N LEU A 200 74.63 72.95 -6.29
CA LEU A 200 75.15 73.24 -7.64
C LEU A 200 74.34 74.30 -8.43
N ARG A 201 73.85 75.34 -7.75
CA ARG A 201 73.43 76.60 -8.40
C ARG A 201 73.91 77.80 -7.58
N GLY A 202 75.21 78.07 -7.68
CA GLY A 202 75.86 79.20 -7.06
C GLY A 202 77.32 79.29 -7.49
N LEU A 203 77.57 79.43 -8.79
CA LEU A 203 78.81 79.93 -9.41
C LEU A 203 78.53 80.07 -10.92
N GLY A 204 78.45 81.31 -11.39
CA GLY A 204 78.12 81.71 -12.76
C GLY A 204 77.49 83.08 -12.76
#